data_AF-Q5Z2J1-F1
#
_entry.id   AF-Q5Z2J1-F1
#
_cell.length_a   1.000
_cell.length_b   1.000
_cell.length_c   1.000
_cell.angle_alpha   90.00
_cell.angle_beta   90.00
_cell.angle_gamma   90.00
#
_symmetry.space_group_name_H-M   'P 1'
#
loop_
_entity.id
_entity.type
_entity.pdbx_description
1 polymer ?
#
loop_
_entity_poly.entity_id
_entity_poly.type
_entity_poly.pdbx_seq_one_letter_code
_entity_poly.pdbx_strand_id
1 'polypeptide(L)'
;MSSEFSVDLDHLDEIVTKLSALAAFIDERLDGIDGRIATLSGTGWESIAAQAYTEAHRQWSVSAREFVEGVKDLSDAAKKAHADLTYAVELNSNMLNGG
;
A
#
# COMPACT_ATOMS: atom_id res chain seq x y z
N MET A 1 12.94 29.73 -18.67
CA MET A 1 13.53 28.85 -17.64
C MET A 1 12.43 28.43 -16.68
N SER A 2 11.69 27.39 -17.05
CA SER A 2 10.89 26.59 -16.13
C SER A 2 11.39 25.18 -16.37
N SER A 3 12.40 24.75 -15.61
CA SER A 3 12.69 23.32 -15.52
C SER A 3 11.48 22.72 -14.82
N GLU A 4 10.51 22.39 -15.65
CA GLU A 4 9.24 21.78 -15.31
C GLU A 4 9.57 20.64 -14.34
N PHE A 5 9.05 20.74 -13.10
CA PHE A 5 8.86 19.56 -12.28
C PHE A 5 7.87 18.69 -13.04
N SER A 6 8.35 17.99 -14.07
CA SER A 6 7.65 16.88 -14.68
C SER A 6 7.70 15.80 -13.61
N VAL A 7 6.70 15.82 -12.74
CA VAL A 7 6.38 14.65 -11.94
C VAL A 7 6.12 13.57 -12.98
N ASP A 8 6.95 12.53 -12.97
CA ASP A 8 6.72 11.34 -13.78
C ASP A 8 5.57 10.58 -13.14
N LEU A 9 4.35 10.98 -13.55
CA LEU A 9 3.09 10.51 -12.98
C LEU A 9 2.85 9.05 -13.34
N ASP A 10 3.38 8.60 -14.49
CA ASP A 10 3.38 7.19 -14.89
C ASP A 10 4.26 6.35 -13.95
N HIS A 11 5.45 6.86 -13.59
CA HIS A 11 6.32 6.22 -12.60
C HIS A 11 5.66 6.15 -11.22
N LEU A 12 4.93 7.18 -10.82
CA LEU A 12 4.19 7.18 -9.56
C LEU A 12 3.10 6.10 -9.55
N ASP A 13 2.34 5.95 -10.64
CA ASP A 13 1.34 4.88 -10.79
C ASP A 13 1.96 3.48 -10.80
N GLU A 14 3.16 3.33 -11.38
CA GLU A 14 3.92 2.08 -11.29
C GLU A 14 4.33 1.72 -9.86
N ILE A 15 4.87 2.70 -9.12
CA ILE A 15 5.28 2.50 -7.72
C ILE A 15 4.06 2.11 -6.88
N VAL A 16 2.95 2.83 -7.04
CA VAL A 16 1.66 2.53 -6.40
C VAL A 16 1.20 1.10 -6.69
N THR A 17 1.28 0.67 -7.94
CA THR A 17 0.89 -0.68 -8.35
C THR A 17 1.78 -1.74 -7.69
N LYS A 18 3.10 -1.53 -7.69
CA LYS A 18 4.08 -2.45 -7.08
C LYS A 18 3.88 -2.55 -5.57
N LEU A 19 3.68 -1.42 -4.88
CA LEU A 19 3.43 -1.39 -3.45
C LEU A 19 2.10 -2.05 -3.08
N SER A 20 1.05 -1.85 -3.88
CA SER A 20 -0.25 -2.52 -3.70
C SER A 20 -0.16 -4.04 -3.88
N ALA A 21 0.61 -4.50 -4.88
CA ALA A 21 0.85 -5.93 -5.09
C ALA A 21 1.66 -6.55 -3.93
N LEU A 22 2.69 -5.86 -3.45
CA LEU A 22 3.48 -6.28 -2.29
C LEU A 22 2.60 -6.37 -1.04
N ALA A 23 1.74 -5.38 -0.82
CA ALA A 23 0.78 -5.35 0.26
C ALA A 23 -0.16 -6.56 0.24
N ALA A 24 -0.78 -6.85 -0.92
CA ALA A 24 -1.64 -8.02 -1.08
C ALA A 24 -0.88 -9.33 -0.84
N PHE A 25 0.35 -9.43 -1.34
CA PHE A 25 1.21 -10.58 -1.11
C PHE A 25 1.53 -10.78 0.38
N ILE A 26 1.83 -9.72 1.13
CA ILE A 26 2.10 -9.82 2.58
C ILE A 26 0.85 -10.30 3.31
N ASP A 27 -0.33 -9.76 3.00
CA ASP A 27 -1.60 -10.15 3.64
C ASP A 27 -1.92 -11.64 3.41
N GLU A 28 -1.81 -12.12 2.16
CA GLU A 28 -2.00 -13.55 1.84
C GLU A 28 -1.03 -14.46 2.60
N ARG A 29 0.23 -14.01 2.75
CA ARG A 29 1.25 -14.77 3.48
C ARG A 29 0.98 -14.82 4.98
N LEU A 30 0.45 -13.75 5.55
CA LEU A 30 0.03 -13.71 6.96
C LEU A 30 -1.14 -14.63 7.20
N ASP A 31 -2.20 -14.54 6.39
CA ASP A 31 -3.37 -15.43 6.46
C ASP A 31 -2.96 -16.91 6.33
N GLY A 32 -1.99 -17.20 5.45
CA GLY A 32 -1.44 -18.55 5.30
C GLY A 32 -0.65 -19.05 6.52
N ILE A 33 0.01 -18.15 7.26
CA ILE A 33 0.69 -18.48 8.52
C ILE A 33 -0.36 -18.68 9.63
N ASP A 34 -1.31 -17.76 9.77
CA ASP A 34 -2.41 -17.84 10.73
C ASP A 34 -3.18 -19.15 10.59
N GLY A 35 -3.51 -19.55 9.36
CA GLY A 35 -4.16 -20.82 9.07
C GLY A 35 -3.34 -22.03 9.52
N ARG A 36 -2.02 -22.00 9.34
CA ARG A 36 -1.13 -23.07 9.81
C ARG A 36 -1.03 -23.10 11.32
N ILE A 37 -0.93 -21.95 11.98
CA ILE A 37 -0.94 -21.84 13.44
C ILE A 37 -2.24 -22.40 14.01
N ALA A 38 -3.39 -22.10 13.39
CA ALA A 38 -4.67 -22.62 13.83
C ALA A 38 -4.71 -24.16 13.83
N THR A 39 -4.05 -24.83 12.87
CA THR A 39 -3.97 -26.31 12.85
C THR A 39 -3.19 -26.93 14.01
N LEU A 40 -2.38 -26.12 14.71
CA LEU A 40 -1.53 -26.56 15.82
C LEU A 40 -2.22 -26.42 17.18
N SER A 41 -3.40 -25.78 17.20
CA SER A 41 -4.21 -25.68 18.42
C SER A 41 -4.69 -27.07 18.86
N GLY A 42 -4.44 -27.44 20.12
CA GLY A 42 -4.84 -28.74 20.66
C GLY A 42 -3.92 -29.91 20.29
N THR A 43 -2.80 -29.66 19.58
CA THR A 43 -1.77 -30.67 19.33
C THR A 43 -0.72 -30.73 20.45
N GLY A 44 -0.90 -29.98 21.55
CA GLY A 44 0.10 -29.80 22.59
C GLY A 44 1.07 -28.63 22.33
N TRP A 45 0.85 -27.86 21.26
CA TRP A 45 1.54 -26.60 21.00
C TRP A 45 0.89 -25.50 21.86
N GLU A 46 1.11 -25.53 23.18
CA GLU A 46 0.64 -24.48 24.12
C GLU A 46 1.75 -23.93 25.04
N SER A 47 3.02 -24.12 24.67
CA SER A 47 4.17 -23.68 25.47
C SER A 47 4.32 -22.15 25.58
N ILE A 48 5.19 -21.67 26.48
CA ILE A 48 5.53 -20.25 26.58
C ILE A 48 6.07 -19.70 25.25
N ALA A 49 6.87 -20.50 24.53
CA ALA A 49 7.39 -20.13 23.22
C ALA A 49 6.27 -20.02 22.16
N ALA A 50 5.26 -20.88 22.25
CA ALA A 50 4.08 -20.79 21.40
C ALA A 50 3.32 -19.49 21.58
N GLN A 51 3.06 -19.12 22.83
CA GLN A 51 2.33 -17.91 23.17
C GLN A 51 3.10 -16.66 22.75
N ALA A 52 4.42 -16.64 22.96
CA ALA A 52 5.30 -15.56 22.50
C ALA A 52 5.28 -15.41 20.98
N TYR A 53 5.30 -16.53 20.25
CA TYR A 53 5.18 -16.53 18.79
C TYR A 53 3.81 -16.01 18.33
N THR A 54 2.70 -16.50 18.90
CA THR A 54 1.35 -16.04 18.55
C THR A 54 1.18 -14.54 18.79
N GLU A 55 1.70 -14.02 19.89
CA GLU A 55 1.62 -12.59 20.18
C GLU A 55 2.48 -11.76 19.21
N ALA A 56 3.71 -12.19 18.94
CA ALA A 56 4.57 -11.54 17.95
C ALA A 56 3.94 -11.58 16.54
N HIS A 57 3.33 -12.71 16.17
CA HIS A 57 2.65 -12.86 14.90
C HIS A 57 1.45 -11.91 14.81
N ARG A 58 0.62 -11.83 15.85
CA ARG A 58 -0.52 -10.90 15.92
C ARG A 58 -0.07 -9.45 15.76
N GLN A 59 0.99 -9.04 16.45
CA GLN A 59 1.55 -7.69 16.31
C GLN A 59 2.03 -7.43 14.88
N TRP A 60 2.74 -8.39 14.30
CA TRP A 60 3.23 -8.28 12.93
C TRP A 60 2.09 -8.20 11.91
N SER A 61 1.03 -8.99 12.08
CA SER A 61 -0.15 -8.96 11.22
C SER A 61 -0.89 -7.62 11.28
N VAL A 62 -1.02 -7.02 12.47
CA VAL A 62 -1.62 -5.68 12.62
C VAL A 62 -0.78 -4.62 11.91
N SER A 63 0.52 -4.55 12.20
CA SER A 63 1.39 -3.54 11.60
C SER A 63 1.54 -3.71 10.09
N ALA A 64 1.50 -4.95 9.59
CA ALA A 64 1.50 -5.20 8.15
C ALA A 64 0.22 -4.66 7.49
N ARG A 65 -0.96 -4.89 8.10
CA ARG A 65 -2.24 -4.34 7.60
C ARG A 65 -2.24 -2.81 7.61
N GLU A 66 -1.74 -2.19 8.68
CA GLU A 66 -1.57 -0.73 8.74
C GLU A 66 -0.64 -0.20 7.63
N PHE A 67 0.47 -0.91 7.37
CA PHE A 67 1.38 -0.57 6.27
C PHE A 67 0.70 -0.66 4.90
N VAL A 68 -0.09 -1.73 4.67
CA VAL A 68 -0.88 -1.90 3.45
C VAL A 68 -1.87 -0.75 3.25
N GLU A 69 -2.59 -0.36 4.31
CA GLU A 69 -3.54 0.75 4.26
C GLU A 69 -2.84 2.08 3.96
N GLY A 70 -1.73 2.38 4.65
CA GLY A 70 -0.96 3.60 4.39
C GLY A 70 -0.40 3.70 2.97
N VAL A 71 -0.01 2.57 2.37
CA VAL A 71 0.40 2.50 0.96
C VAL A 71 -0.77 2.83 0.02
N LYS A 72 -1.98 2.33 0.31
CA LYS A 72 -3.18 2.61 -0.49
C LYS A 72 -3.58 4.08 -0.39
N ASP A 73 -3.55 4.64 0.81
CA ASP A 73 -3.86 6.07 1.04
C ASP A 73 -2.87 6.97 0.28
N LEU A 74 -1.58 6.65 0.32
CA LEU A 74 -0.56 7.39 -0.43
C LEU A 74 -0.78 7.28 -1.94
N SER A 75 -1.19 6.10 -2.42
CA SER A 75 -1.57 5.87 -3.82
C SER A 75 -2.72 6.77 -4.25
N ASP A 76 -3.77 6.84 -3.44
CA ASP A 76 -4.98 7.58 -3.80
C ASP A 76 -4.73 9.09 -3.74
N ALA A 77 -3.93 9.55 -2.77
CA ALA A 77 -3.46 10.93 -2.71
C ALA A 77 -2.63 11.30 -3.95
N ALA A 78 -1.73 10.40 -4.39
CA ALA A 78 -0.93 10.57 -5.59
C ALA A 78 -1.80 10.70 -6.86
N LYS A 79 -2.75 9.79 -7.06
CA LYS A 79 -3.70 9.82 -8.19
C LYS A 79 -4.57 11.07 -8.19
N LYS A 80 -5.01 11.52 -7.01
CA LYS A 80 -5.77 12.76 -6.87
C LYS A 80 -4.92 13.97 -7.27
N ALA A 81 -3.70 14.07 -6.76
CA ALA A 81 -2.78 15.14 -7.13
C ALA A 81 -2.49 15.15 -8.65
N HIS A 82 -2.35 13.96 -9.26
CA HIS A 82 -2.22 13.82 -10.70
C HIS A 82 -3.41 14.44 -11.45
N ALA A 83 -4.63 14.02 -11.12
CA ALA A 83 -5.84 14.51 -11.79
C ALA A 83 -6.00 16.03 -11.65
N ASP A 84 -5.74 16.58 -10.46
CA ASP A 84 -5.86 18.00 -10.19
C ASP A 84 -4.83 18.83 -10.98
N LEU A 85 -3.59 18.35 -11.11
CA LEU A 85 -2.54 18.99 -11.91
C LEU A 85 -2.84 18.93 -13.41
N THR A 86 -3.23 17.77 -13.93
CA THR A 86 -3.57 17.59 -15.35
C THR A 86 -4.73 18.49 -15.75
N TYR A 87 -5.78 18.56 -14.91
CA TYR A 87 -6.90 19.48 -15.13
C TYR A 87 -6.47 20.95 -15.16
N ALA A 88 -5.58 21.36 -14.25
CA ALA A 88 -5.07 22.74 -14.22
C ALA A 88 -4.27 23.08 -15.49
N VAL A 89 -3.45 22.15 -15.98
CA VAL A 89 -2.68 22.33 -17.23
C VAL A 89 -3.62 22.44 -18.44
N GLU A 90 -4.63 21.58 -18.55
CA GLU A 90 -5.63 21.63 -19.63
C GLU A 90 -6.42 22.94 -19.62
N LEU A 91 -6.91 23.36 -18.45
CA LEU A 91 -7.65 24.60 -18.29
C LEU A 91 -6.81 25.80 -18.71
N ASN A 92 -5.57 25.90 -18.22
CA ASN A 92 -4.66 26.98 -18.58
C ASN A 92 -4.33 26.99 -20.07
N SER A 93 -4.12 25.82 -20.67
CA SER A 93 -3.85 25.68 -22.11
C SER A 93 -5.04 26.12 -22.96
N ASN A 94 -6.26 25.76 -22.57
CA ASN A 94 -7.49 26.18 -23.25
C ASN A 94 -7.72 27.69 -23.14
N MET A 95 -7.44 28.29 -21.98
CA MET A 95 -7.52 29.74 -21.80
C MET A 95 -6.47 30.50 -22.63
N LEU A 96 -5.26 29.96 -22.75
CA LEU A 96 -4.19 30.57 -23.55
C LEU A 96 -4.41 30.42 -25.07
N ASN A 97 -5.04 29.34 -25.51
CA ASN A 97 -5.29 29.06 -26.94
C ASN A 97 -6.65 29.60 -27.44
N GLY A 98 -7.54 30.00 -26.54
CA GLY A 98 -8.88 30.54 -26.84
C GLY A 98 -8.99 32.06 -26.79
N GLY A 99 -7.87 32.79 -26.70
CA GLY A 99 -7.77 34.26 -26.69
C GLY A 99 -7.34 34.85 -28.02
#